data_AF-A0A4S3JAY4-F1
#
_entry.id   AF-A0A4S3JAY4-F1
#
_cell.length_a   1.000
_cell.length_b   1.000
_cell.length_c   1.000
_cell.angle_alpha   90.00
_cell.angle_beta   90.00
_cell.angle_gamma   90.00
#
_symmetry.space_group_name_H-M   'P 1'
#
loop_
_entity.id
_entity.type
_entity.pdbx_description
1 polymer ?
#
loop_
_entity_poly.entity_id
_entity_poly.type
_entity_poly.pdbx_seq_one_letter_code
_entity_poly.pdbx_strand_id
1 'polypeptide(L)'
;MLRSWEYEYSPSRFVDYARLAAEVTGVDYVDHGGYVANAYKLLGEDMVNSFYPKDHAHKSPEGANIAAQAFLKAVADSDAALKEALTTDF
;
A
#
# COMPACT_ATOMS: atom_id res chain seq x y z
N MET A 1 -22.74 -21.49 -3.69
CA MET A 1 -22.96 -20.30 -2.84
C MET A 1 -21.89 -19.30 -3.22
N LEU A 2 -22.22 -18.26 -3.99
CA LEU A 2 -21.25 -17.22 -4.35
C LEU A 2 -21.15 -16.29 -3.13
N ARG A 3 -20.03 -16.32 -2.40
CA ARG A 3 -19.74 -15.26 -1.42
C ARG A 3 -19.36 -14.01 -2.23
N SER A 4 -20.15 -12.95 -2.09
CA SER A 4 -19.75 -11.63 -2.57
C SER A 4 -18.61 -11.14 -1.68
N TRP A 5 -17.48 -10.82 -2.29
CA TRP A 5 -16.36 -10.16 -1.63
C TRP A 5 -16.73 -8.70 -1.38
N GLU A 6 -16.93 -8.34 -0.12
CA GLU A 6 -17.00 -6.94 0.31
C GLU A 6 -15.61 -6.55 0.83
N TYR A 7 -14.90 -5.75 0.04
CA TYR A 7 -13.60 -5.20 0.42
C TYR A 7 -13.77 -3.79 0.98
N GLU A 8 -13.38 -3.62 2.24
CA GLU A 8 -13.25 -2.31 2.87
C GLU A 8 -11.85 -2.17 3.46
N TYR A 9 -11.24 -1.01 3.22
CA TYR A 9 -9.98 -0.62 3.84
C TYR A 9 -10.24 0.57 4.76
N SER A 10 -9.98 0.38 6.05
CA SER A 10 -9.90 1.47 7.02
C SER A 10 -8.44 1.61 7.46
N PRO A 11 -7.80 2.77 7.23
CA PRO A 11 -6.46 2.99 7.75
C PRO A 11 -6.47 2.97 9.28
N SER A 12 -5.37 2.53 9.88
CA SER A 12 -5.18 2.71 11.34
C SER A 12 -4.91 4.18 11.66
N ARG A 13 -5.12 4.59 12.92
CA ARG A 13 -4.80 5.96 13.39
C ARG A 13 -3.37 6.43 13.07
N PHE A 14 -2.44 5.48 12.91
CA PHE A 14 -1.03 5.81 12.64
C PHE A 14 -0.80 6.32 11.22
N VAL A 15 -1.70 6.02 10.28
CA VAL A 15 -1.64 6.56 8.91
C VAL A 15 -1.88 8.07 8.95
N ASP A 16 -2.93 8.50 9.65
CA ASP A 16 -3.22 9.93 9.86
C ASP A 16 -2.13 10.62 10.68
N TYR A 17 -1.59 9.96 11.70
CA TYR A 17 -0.49 10.53 12.48
C TYR A 17 0.78 10.70 11.65
N ALA A 18 1.09 9.77 10.75
CA ALA A 18 2.23 9.91 9.84
C ALA A 18 2.02 11.07 8.87
N ARG A 19 0.81 11.22 8.30
CA ARG A 19 0.44 12.35 7.44
C ARG A 19 0.58 13.68 8.19
N LEU A 20 0.04 13.77 9.41
CA LEU A 20 0.13 14.96 10.24
C LEU A 20 1.58 15.30 10.61
N ALA A 21 2.40 14.30 10.95
CA ALA A 21 3.81 14.51 11.27
C ALA A 21 4.58 15.10 10.07
N ALA A 22 4.33 14.59 8.86
CA ALA A 22 4.92 15.10 7.64
C ALA A 22 4.51 16.55 7.36
N GLU A 23 3.20 16.85 7.49
CA GLU A 23 2.66 18.21 7.36
C GLU A 23 3.31 19.20 8.35
N VAL A 24 3.43 18.84 9.63
CA VAL A 24 4.00 19.70 10.68
C VAL A 24 5.50 19.93 10.49
N THR A 25 6.22 18.94 9.96
CA THR A 25 7.67 19.01 9.79
C THR A 25 8.11 19.49 8.40
N GLY A 26 7.18 19.64 7.47
CA GLY A 26 7.45 20.09 6.10
C GLY A 26 8.25 19.07 5.28
N VAL A 27 8.02 17.78 5.49
CA VAL A 27 8.62 16.69 4.71
C VAL A 27 7.56 15.96 3.89
N ASP A 28 7.99 15.17 2.90
CA ASP A 28 7.08 14.42 2.04
C ASP A 28 6.31 13.34 2.81
N TYR A 29 5.06 13.13 2.43
CA TYR A 29 4.23 12.01 2.86
C TYR A 29 3.83 11.17 1.65
N VAL A 30 3.90 9.85 1.79
CA VAL A 30 3.45 8.89 0.79
C VAL A 30 2.45 7.94 1.45
N ASP A 31 1.22 7.87 0.93
CA ASP A 31 0.19 6.96 1.44
C ASP A 31 0.42 5.52 0.96
N HIS A 32 1.43 4.86 1.53
CA HIS A 32 1.74 3.47 1.20
C HIS A 32 0.56 2.54 1.51
N GLY A 33 -0.15 2.78 2.61
CA GLY A 33 -1.25 1.93 3.08
C GLY A 33 -2.43 1.91 2.11
N GLY A 34 -2.88 3.09 1.68
CA GLY A 34 -3.98 3.22 0.72
C GLY A 34 -3.67 2.58 -0.63
N TYR A 35 -2.43 2.71 -1.13
CA TYR A 35 -2.03 2.09 -2.40
C TYR A 35 -1.91 0.56 -2.31
N VAL A 36 -1.40 0.02 -1.20
CA VAL A 36 -1.42 -1.45 -0.97
C VAL A 36 -2.86 -1.96 -0.90
N ALA A 37 -3.74 -1.23 -0.23
CA ALA A 37 -5.14 -1.59 -0.16
C ALA A 37 -5.83 -1.63 -1.53
N ASN A 38 -5.57 -0.62 -2.37
CA ASN A 38 -6.06 -0.59 -3.74
C ASN A 38 -5.55 -1.79 -4.57
N ALA A 39 -4.27 -2.14 -4.43
CA ALA A 39 -3.73 -3.34 -5.07
C ALA A 39 -4.44 -4.62 -4.58
N TYR A 40 -4.67 -4.76 -3.28
CA TYR A 40 -5.36 -5.91 -2.70
C TYR A 40 -6.81 -6.03 -3.15
N LYS A 41 -7.51 -4.90 -3.29
CA LYS A 41 -8.86 -4.86 -3.86
C LYS A 41 -8.91 -5.47 -5.26
N LEU A 42 -7.92 -5.16 -6.10
CA LEU A 42 -7.83 -5.65 -7.48
C LEU A 42 -7.43 -7.13 -7.57
N LEU A 43 -6.55 -7.59 -6.66
CA LEU A 43 -6.06 -8.97 -6.66
C LEU A 43 -7.07 -9.99 -6.10
N GLY A 44 -7.94 -9.55 -5.18
CA GLY A 44 -8.97 -10.40 -4.58
C GLY A 44 -8.47 -11.28 -3.43
N GLU A 45 -9.42 -11.86 -2.70
CA GLU A 45 -9.21 -12.56 -1.42
C GLU A 45 -8.19 -13.69 -1.49
N ASP A 46 -8.34 -14.63 -2.44
CA ASP A 46 -7.49 -15.82 -2.53
C ASP A 46 -6.00 -15.48 -2.75
N MET A 47 -5.74 -14.52 -3.65
CA MET A 47 -4.39 -14.05 -3.93
C MET A 47 -3.81 -13.33 -2.71
N VAL A 48 -4.57 -12.43 -2.09
CA VAL A 48 -4.13 -11.69 -0.90
C VAL A 48 -3.84 -12.63 0.26
N ASN A 49 -4.70 -13.64 0.51
CA ASN A 49 -4.46 -14.64 1.55
C ASN A 49 -3.18 -15.46 1.29
N SER A 50 -2.85 -15.75 0.03
CA SER A 50 -1.59 -16.45 -0.31
C SER A 50 -0.34 -15.65 0.07
N PHE A 51 -0.44 -14.32 0.18
CA PHE A 51 0.67 -13.46 0.61
C PHE A 51 0.96 -13.57 2.11
N TYR A 52 0.12 -14.20 2.92
CA TYR A 52 0.24 -14.24 4.38
C TYR A 52 0.34 -15.68 4.89
N PRO A 53 1.44 -16.41 4.60
CA PRO A 53 1.54 -17.85 4.78
C PRO A 53 1.64 -18.31 6.26
N LYS A 54 1.89 -17.39 7.19
CA LYS A 54 2.09 -17.70 8.62
C LYS A 54 1.10 -16.96 9.51
N ASP A 55 0.96 -15.67 9.29
CA ASP A 55 0.11 -14.77 10.05
C ASP A 55 -0.30 -13.57 9.18
N HIS A 56 -1.20 -12.74 9.70
CA HIS A 56 -1.76 -11.58 9.02
C HIS A 56 -0.83 -10.35 8.88
N ALA A 57 0.43 -10.44 9.30
CA ALA A 57 1.38 -9.33 9.28
C ALA A 57 2.55 -9.58 8.32
N HIS A 58 3.14 -10.79 8.38
CA HIS A 58 4.34 -11.14 7.65
C HIS A 58 4.02 -11.66 6.24
N LYS A 59 4.44 -10.89 5.24
CA LYS A 59 4.20 -11.21 3.82
C LYS A 59 5.17 -12.27 3.28
N SER A 60 4.71 -13.04 2.30
CA SER A 60 5.55 -13.83 1.40
C SER A 60 6.44 -12.92 0.53
N PRO A 61 7.46 -13.45 -0.17
CA PRO A 61 8.24 -12.68 -1.14
C PRO A 61 7.37 -12.00 -2.20
N GLU A 62 6.35 -12.68 -2.71
CA GLU A 62 5.42 -12.15 -3.72
C GLU A 62 4.58 -11.00 -3.14
N GLY A 63 4.04 -11.18 -1.93
CA GLY A 63 3.29 -10.13 -1.24
C GLY A 63 4.14 -8.89 -0.91
N ALA A 64 5.41 -9.10 -0.56
CA ALA A 64 6.37 -8.02 -0.35
C ALA A 64 6.66 -7.26 -1.66
N ASN A 65 6.78 -7.96 -2.78
CA ASN A 65 6.97 -7.34 -4.10
C ASN A 65 5.75 -6.49 -4.52
N ILE A 66 4.52 -6.97 -4.28
CA ILE A 66 3.30 -6.18 -4.49
C ILE A 66 3.30 -4.92 -3.62
N ALA A 67 3.68 -5.04 -2.34
CA ALA A 67 3.77 -3.88 -1.46
C ALA A 67 4.82 -2.86 -1.92
N ALA A 68 5.95 -3.31 -2.47
CA ALA A 68 6.98 -2.44 -3.04
C ALA A 68 6.47 -1.71 -4.30
N GLN A 69 5.81 -2.42 -5.21
CA GLN A 69 5.21 -1.80 -6.41
C GLN A 69 4.13 -0.77 -6.04
N ALA A 70 3.29 -1.08 -5.05
CA ALA A 70 2.29 -0.14 -4.54
C ALA A 70 2.94 1.13 -3.95
N PHE A 71 4.07 1.00 -3.24
CA PHE A 71 4.81 2.17 -2.75
C PHE A 71 5.34 3.03 -3.90
N LEU A 72 5.97 2.42 -4.90
CA LEU A 72 6.53 3.15 -6.04
C LEU A 72 5.42 3.81 -6.89
N LYS A 73 4.26 3.16 -7.01
CA LYS A 73 3.07 3.77 -7.60
C LYS A 73 2.60 4.99 -6.81
N ALA A 74 2.53 4.89 -5.48
CA ALA A 74 2.17 6.00 -4.61
C ALA A 74 3.16 7.17 -4.75
N VAL A 75 4.46 6.87 -4.83
CA VAL A 75 5.50 7.88 -5.10
C VAL A 75 5.28 8.56 -6.44
N ALA A 76 5.05 7.79 -7.53
CA ALA A 76 4.83 8.32 -8.87
C ALA A 76 3.61 9.26 -8.95
N ASP A 77 2.55 8.95 -8.20
CA ASP A 77 1.31 9.74 -8.14
C ASP A 77 1.38 10.91 -7.14
N SER A 78 2.46 11.02 -6.37
CA SER A 78 2.68 12.10 -5.41
C SER A 78 3.63 13.18 -5.94
N ASP A 79 3.86 14.20 -5.11
CA ASP A 79 4.90 15.23 -5.30
C ASP A 79 6.20 14.91 -4.53
N ALA A 80 6.33 13.69 -4.00
CA ALA A 80 7.52 13.31 -3.23
C ALA A 80 8.79 13.39 -4.10
N ALA A 81 9.88 13.93 -3.54
CA ALA A 81 11.13 14.14 -4.27
C ALA A 81 11.72 12.84 -4.85
N LEU A 82 11.38 11.69 -4.25
CA LEU A 82 11.79 10.36 -4.73
C LEU A 82 11.29 10.04 -6.15
N LYS A 83 10.23 10.69 -6.62
CA LYS A 83 9.67 10.52 -7.97
C LYS A 83 10.70 10.72 -9.08
N GLU A 84 11.59 11.68 -8.92
CA GLU A 84 12.65 12.00 -9.90
C GLU A 84 13.71 10.89 -10.04
N ALA A 85 13.77 9.97 -9.07
CA ALA A 85 14.71 8.85 -9.08
C ALA A 85 14.09 7.55 -9.64
N LEU A 86 12.80 7.55 -10.00
CA LEU A 86 12.15 6.37 -10.56
C LEU A 86 12.70 6.06 -11.95
N THR A 87 13.08 4.82 -12.18
CA THR A 87 13.59 4.32 -13.47
C THR A 87 12.55 3.50 -14.23
N THR A 88 11.31 3.46 -13.75
CA THR A 88 10.20 2.67 -14.29
C THR A 88 8.91 3.46 -14.14
N ASP A 89 8.04 3.35 -15.14
CA ASP A 89 6.72 3.98 -15.14
C ASP A 89 5.72 3.12 -14.33
N PHE A 90 4.80 3.76 -13.60
CA PHE A 90 3.82 3.12 -12.72
C PHE A 90 2.39 3.59 -12.98
#